data_AF-A0A0M2XUG4-F1
#
_entry.id   AF-A0A0M2XUG4-F1
#
_cell.length_a   1.000
_cell.length_b   1.000
_cell.length_c   1.000
_cell.angle_alpha   90.00
_cell.angle_beta   90.00
_cell.angle_gamma   90.00
#
_symmetry.space_group_name_H-M   'P 1'
#
loop_
_entity.id
_entity.type
_entity.pdbx_description
1 polymer ?
#
loop_
_entity_poly.entity_id
_entity_poly.type
_entity_poly.pdbx_seq_one_letter_code
_entity_poly.pdbx_strand_id
1 'polypeptide(L)'
;MSKYIKLMVWVLLLCVGTAHAQHAYFPSSGTVTYERKFHVQNFLKRNYLSKPDLDTWDKLMVDNAVKNGPTEVVTHHILKFYDNETLFETVQEDYPATYRNVTRYNSILPDSKTYINFQNQEFLKLLPFGDDQLLLKDSLPVVKWKYTDEYRNIAGYDCRRANGIIQDSVYVVAFFAGQIPVSGGPELIHGLPGLVMGVSIPSMNVNMFATKVEITNTPVSNVLTKKKKVVAESRTEIIKKLKDTVYDYLDEKDFKKRLQSILF
;
A
#
# COMPACT_ATOMS: atom_id res chain seq x y z
N MET A 1 36.90 -54.51 -15.72
CA MET A 1 35.60 -53.97 -15.25
C MET A 1 35.64 -53.51 -13.78
N SER A 2 36.13 -54.33 -12.84
CA SER A 2 36.20 -54.00 -11.39
C SER A 2 36.99 -52.73 -11.00
N LYS A 3 38.11 -52.42 -11.67
CA LYS A 3 38.93 -51.22 -11.35
C LYS A 3 38.21 -49.89 -11.64
N TYR A 4 37.46 -49.82 -12.73
CA TYR A 4 36.73 -48.60 -13.11
C TYR A 4 35.53 -48.34 -12.22
N ILE A 5 34.88 -49.41 -11.73
CA ILE A 5 33.79 -49.31 -10.75
C ILE A 5 34.32 -48.76 -9.42
N LYS A 6 35.47 -49.23 -8.95
CA LYS A 6 36.10 -48.69 -7.72
C LYS A 6 36.51 -47.23 -7.88
N LEU A 7 37.05 -46.85 -9.04
CA LEU A 7 37.41 -45.46 -9.34
C LEU A 7 36.17 -44.55 -9.38
N MET A 8 35.08 -45.01 -9.98
CA MET A 8 33.82 -44.27 -10.08
C MET A 8 33.15 -44.10 -8.70
N VAL A 9 33.23 -45.11 -7.82
CA VAL A 9 32.76 -45.01 -6.43
C VAL A 9 33.60 -44.03 -5.61
N TRP A 10 34.92 -43.99 -5.81
CA TRP A 10 35.79 -43.00 -5.17
C TRP A 10 35.53 -41.56 -5.64
N VAL A 11 35.24 -41.35 -6.93
CA VAL A 11 34.86 -40.04 -7.46
C VAL A 11 33.50 -39.58 -6.92
N LEU A 12 32.53 -40.49 -6.80
CA LEU A 12 31.22 -40.20 -6.18
C LEU A 12 31.34 -39.85 -4.69
N LEU A 13 32.25 -40.49 -3.95
CA LEU A 13 32.53 -40.19 -2.53
C LEU A 13 33.26 -38.85 -2.35
N LEU A 14 34.08 -38.43 -3.30
CA LEU A 14 34.76 -37.11 -3.30
C LEU A 14 33.81 -35.95 -3.66
N CYS A 15 32.70 -36.22 -4.35
CA CYS A 15 31.66 -35.24 -4.65
C CYS A 15 30.66 -34.99 -3.50
N VAL A 16 30.80 -35.66 -2.35
CA VAL A 16 30.04 -35.37 -1.11
C VAL A 16 30.62 -34.17 -0.35
N GLY A 17 31.47 -33.38 -1.02
CA GLY A 17 31.92 -32.08 -0.51
C GLY A 17 30.73 -31.25 -0.06
N THR A 18 30.81 -30.74 1.16
CA THR A 18 29.75 -30.05 1.87
C THR A 18 29.09 -29.00 0.97
N ALA A 19 27.91 -29.32 0.47
CA ALA A 19 27.02 -28.31 -0.10
C ALA A 19 26.66 -27.38 1.06
N HIS A 20 27.43 -26.31 1.24
CA HIS A 20 27.03 -25.20 2.07
C HIS A 20 25.86 -24.54 1.35
N ALA A 21 24.66 -25.03 1.61
CA ALA A 21 23.48 -24.21 1.44
C ALA A 21 23.75 -22.96 2.28
N GLN A 22 23.99 -21.83 1.61
CA GLN A 22 23.95 -20.54 2.29
C GLN A 22 22.56 -20.50 2.94
N HIS A 23 22.52 -20.48 4.27
CA HIS A 23 21.25 -20.31 4.98
C HIS A 23 20.62 -19.03 4.43
N ALA A 24 19.62 -19.18 3.58
CA ALA A 24 18.88 -18.05 3.06
C ALA A 24 18.23 -17.39 4.27
N TYR A 25 18.76 -16.23 4.67
CA TYR A 25 18.21 -15.46 5.76
C TYR A 25 16.92 -14.80 5.27
N PHE A 26 15.80 -15.22 5.84
CA PHE A 26 14.49 -14.66 5.55
C PHE A 26 14.13 -13.70 6.69
N PRO A 27 14.27 -12.37 6.50
CA PRO A 27 13.92 -11.41 7.53
C PRO A 27 12.43 -11.48 7.85
N SER A 28 12.11 -11.62 9.13
CA SER A 28 10.73 -11.52 9.63
C SER A 28 10.43 -10.15 10.25
N SER A 29 11.43 -9.29 10.41
CA SER A 29 11.27 -7.95 10.94
C SER A 29 12.11 -6.90 10.20
N GLY A 30 11.58 -5.68 10.12
CA GLY A 30 12.25 -4.60 9.42
C GLY A 30 11.36 -3.41 9.10
N THR A 31 11.93 -2.47 8.37
CA THR A 31 11.31 -1.23 7.94
C THR A 31 11.54 -1.04 6.45
N VAL A 32 10.49 -0.74 5.71
CA VAL A 32 10.55 -0.40 4.29
C VAL A 32 10.09 1.03 4.09
N THR A 33 10.90 1.83 3.42
CA THR A 33 10.52 3.18 2.98
C THR A 33 9.94 3.08 1.57
N TYR A 34 8.79 3.70 1.36
CA TYR A 34 8.12 3.80 0.07
C TYR A 34 8.05 5.25 -0.38
N GLU A 35 8.20 5.43 -1.68
CA GLU A 35 7.84 6.67 -2.36
C GLU A 35 6.51 6.44 -3.09
N ARG A 36 5.52 7.28 -2.81
CA ARG A 36 4.24 7.31 -3.50
C ARG A 36 4.18 8.49 -4.46
N LYS A 37 3.88 8.21 -5.72
CA LYS A 37 3.62 9.17 -6.78
C LYS A 37 2.15 9.17 -7.18
N PHE A 38 1.48 10.29 -6.98
CA PHE A 38 0.13 10.54 -7.50
C PHE A 38 0.22 11.38 -8.78
N HIS A 39 -0.19 10.81 -9.92
CA HIS A 39 -0.11 11.44 -11.24
C HIS A 39 -1.28 12.41 -11.46
N VAL A 40 -1.16 13.60 -10.87
CA VAL A 40 -2.23 14.60 -10.73
C VAL A 40 -2.84 14.98 -12.08
N GLN A 41 -2.02 15.35 -13.07
CA GLN A 41 -2.54 15.82 -14.36
C GLN A 41 -3.35 14.74 -15.08
N ASN A 42 -2.90 13.48 -15.02
CA ASN A 42 -3.60 12.34 -15.61
C ASN A 42 -4.91 12.07 -14.87
N PHE A 43 -4.88 12.17 -13.54
CA PHE A 43 -6.06 12.04 -12.71
C PHE A 43 -7.11 13.11 -13.05
N LEU A 44 -6.71 14.39 -13.13
CA LEU A 44 -7.60 15.50 -13.42
C LEU A 44 -8.22 15.41 -14.82
N LYS A 45 -7.42 15.10 -15.84
CA LYS A 45 -7.91 14.92 -17.21
C LYS A 45 -8.97 13.83 -17.29
N ARG A 46 -8.72 12.67 -16.66
CA ARG A 46 -9.62 11.50 -16.73
C ARG A 46 -10.88 11.63 -15.86
N ASN A 47 -10.80 12.30 -14.71
CA ASN A 47 -11.91 12.32 -13.76
C ASN A 47 -12.77 13.58 -13.83
N TYR A 48 -12.25 14.64 -14.45
CA TYR A 48 -12.93 15.93 -14.56
C TYR A 48 -13.07 16.38 -16.02
N LEU A 49 -11.96 16.59 -16.76
CA LEU A 49 -12.04 17.20 -18.09
C LEU A 49 -12.70 16.32 -19.17
N SER A 50 -12.67 14.99 -19.01
CA SER A 50 -13.36 14.07 -19.92
C SER A 50 -14.87 13.97 -19.65
N LYS A 51 -15.40 14.68 -18.65
CA LYS A 51 -16.82 14.66 -18.32
C LYS A 51 -17.57 15.77 -19.06
N PRO A 52 -18.69 15.45 -19.74
CA PRO A 52 -19.44 16.41 -20.54
C PRO A 52 -20.22 17.44 -19.70
N ASP A 53 -20.46 17.13 -18.42
CA ASP A 53 -21.33 17.85 -17.48
C ASP A 53 -20.56 18.74 -16.47
N LEU A 54 -19.28 19.01 -16.70
CA LEU A 54 -18.49 19.86 -15.82
C LEU A 54 -18.87 21.34 -15.99
N ASP A 55 -19.20 22.02 -14.88
CA ASP A 55 -19.50 23.46 -14.89
C ASP A 55 -18.33 24.29 -15.46
N THR A 56 -18.64 25.46 -16.02
CA THR A 56 -17.65 26.33 -16.65
C THR A 56 -16.55 26.75 -15.68
N TRP A 57 -16.89 27.09 -14.43
CA TRP A 57 -15.91 27.48 -13.43
C TRP A 57 -15.03 26.30 -13.00
N ASP A 58 -15.64 25.14 -12.80
CA ASP A 58 -14.91 23.92 -12.48
C ASP A 58 -13.96 23.52 -13.61
N LYS A 59 -14.40 23.64 -14.87
CA LYS A 59 -13.56 23.40 -16.04
C LYS A 59 -12.37 24.34 -16.09
N LEU A 60 -12.57 25.65 -15.89
CA LEU A 60 -11.48 26.64 -15.86
C LEU A 60 -10.48 26.35 -14.73
N MET A 61 -10.98 25.99 -13.53
CA MET A 61 -10.14 25.64 -12.39
C MET A 61 -9.31 24.38 -12.65
N VAL A 62 -9.95 23.32 -13.17
CA VAL A 62 -9.27 22.07 -13.50
C VAL A 62 -8.26 22.28 -14.64
N ASP A 63 -8.62 23.04 -15.68
CA ASP A 63 -7.70 23.37 -16.78
C ASP A 63 -6.48 24.14 -16.27
N ASN A 64 -6.67 25.10 -15.36
CA ASN A 64 -5.57 25.81 -14.73
C ASN A 64 -4.68 24.85 -13.92
N ALA A 65 -5.28 23.97 -13.11
CA ALA A 65 -4.56 22.98 -12.32
C ALA A 65 -3.79 21.98 -13.20
N VAL A 66 -4.32 21.60 -14.37
CA VAL A 66 -3.63 20.72 -15.33
C VAL A 66 -2.46 21.43 -16.01
N LYS A 67 -2.59 22.71 -16.37
CA LYS A 67 -1.57 23.46 -17.09
C LYS A 67 -0.44 23.97 -16.18
N ASN A 68 -0.80 24.44 -14.99
CA ASN A 68 0.12 25.16 -14.09
C ASN A 68 0.42 24.40 -12.80
N GLY A 69 -0.31 23.31 -12.52
CA GLY A 69 -0.08 22.47 -11.35
C GLY A 69 1.02 21.41 -11.57
N PRO A 70 1.44 20.75 -10.48
CA PRO A 70 2.45 19.70 -10.55
C PRO A 70 1.99 18.53 -11.42
N THR A 71 2.91 17.92 -12.16
CA THR A 71 2.64 16.69 -12.92
C THR A 71 2.30 15.54 -11.97
N GLU A 72 3.10 15.41 -10.90
CA GLU A 72 2.93 14.42 -9.85
C GLU A 72 3.10 15.04 -8.46
N VAL A 73 2.39 14.47 -7.49
CA VAL A 73 2.61 14.72 -6.05
C VAL A 73 3.34 13.51 -5.49
N VAL A 74 4.49 13.77 -4.88
CA VAL A 74 5.34 12.76 -4.23
C VAL A 74 5.19 12.85 -2.72
N THR A 75 5.00 11.70 -2.06
CA THR A 75 4.89 11.57 -0.60
C THR A 75 5.64 10.33 -0.14
N HIS A 76 6.26 10.38 1.03
CA HIS A 76 6.98 9.23 1.60
C HIS A 76 6.17 8.49 2.66
N HIS A 77 6.36 7.19 2.72
CA HIS A 77 5.66 6.30 3.66
C HIS A 77 6.62 5.27 4.23
N ILE A 78 6.30 4.77 5.41
CA ILE A 78 7.07 3.74 6.10
C ILE A 78 6.15 2.56 6.39
N LEU A 79 6.60 1.35 6.07
CA LEU A 79 6.01 0.09 6.53
C LEU A 79 6.98 -0.59 7.48
N LYS A 80 6.61 -0.70 8.76
CA LYS A 80 7.29 -1.58 9.70
C LYS A 80 6.61 -2.95 9.65
N PHE A 81 7.39 -4.01 9.63
CA PHE A 81 6.88 -5.38 9.70
C PHE A 81 7.58 -6.15 10.82
N TYR A 82 6.82 -7.03 11.47
CA TYR A 82 7.33 -7.96 12.48
C TYR A 82 6.44 -9.20 12.49
N ASP A 83 6.99 -10.32 12.02
CA ASP A 83 6.32 -11.60 11.82
C ASP A 83 4.98 -11.46 11.06
N ASN A 84 3.86 -11.47 11.79
CA ASN A 84 2.50 -11.43 11.24
C ASN A 84 1.83 -10.07 11.40
N GLU A 85 2.60 -9.02 11.66
CA GLU A 85 2.09 -7.68 11.92
C GLU A 85 2.78 -6.65 11.03
N THR A 86 2.02 -5.65 10.62
CA THR A 86 2.57 -4.49 9.92
C THR A 86 1.98 -3.18 10.44
N LEU A 87 2.77 -2.10 10.38
CA LEU A 87 2.33 -0.73 10.59
C LEU A 87 2.82 0.12 9.43
N PHE A 88 1.87 0.57 8.61
CA PHE A 88 2.06 1.53 7.55
C PHE A 88 1.77 2.93 8.06
N GLU A 89 2.63 3.90 7.79
CA GLU A 89 2.43 5.30 8.16
C GLU A 89 2.99 6.28 7.12
N THR A 90 2.24 7.33 6.83
CA THR A 90 2.71 8.46 6.03
C THR A 90 3.74 9.28 6.82
N VAL A 91 4.85 9.61 6.17
CA VAL A 91 5.89 10.47 6.73
C VAL A 91 5.41 11.92 6.71
N GLN A 92 5.53 12.61 7.85
CA GLN A 92 5.23 14.03 7.95
C GLN A 92 6.42 14.82 7.42
N GLU A 93 6.20 15.55 6.33
CA GLU A 93 7.23 16.32 5.63
C GLU A 93 6.66 17.63 5.07
N ASP A 94 7.52 18.63 4.91
CA ASP A 94 7.13 19.91 4.32
C ASP A 94 7.07 19.77 2.80
N TYR A 95 5.85 19.82 2.28
CA TYR A 95 5.62 19.74 0.83
C TYR A 95 5.76 21.09 0.13
N PRO A 96 6.15 21.10 -1.16
CA PRO A 96 6.14 22.31 -1.98
C PRO A 96 4.79 23.00 -1.95
N ALA A 97 4.79 24.34 -1.89
CA ALA A 97 3.55 25.13 -1.88
C ALA A 97 2.63 24.85 -3.07
N THR A 98 3.19 24.43 -4.21
CA THR A 98 2.45 24.05 -5.43
C THR A 98 1.53 22.85 -5.24
N TYR A 99 1.81 21.96 -4.27
CA TYR A 99 0.93 20.84 -3.96
C TYR A 99 -0.40 21.31 -3.37
N ARG A 100 -0.41 22.45 -2.65
CA ARG A 100 -1.63 23.02 -2.02
C ARG A 100 -2.72 23.31 -3.04
N ASN A 101 -2.35 23.71 -4.26
CA ASN A 101 -3.27 24.03 -5.35
C ASN A 101 -4.05 22.79 -5.84
N VAL A 102 -3.47 21.60 -5.65
CA VAL A 102 -4.07 20.33 -6.09
C VAL A 102 -4.58 19.48 -4.93
N THR A 103 -4.33 19.87 -3.67
CA THR A 103 -4.80 19.17 -2.47
C THR A 103 -6.31 18.96 -2.45
N ARG A 104 -7.08 19.91 -3.02
CA ARG A 104 -8.55 19.76 -3.13
C ARG A 104 -8.98 18.55 -3.96
N TYR A 105 -8.17 18.18 -4.96
CA TYR A 105 -8.35 17.00 -5.80
C TYR A 105 -7.65 15.76 -5.24
N ASN A 106 -6.69 15.96 -4.34
CA ASN A 106 -5.95 14.92 -3.61
C ASN A 106 -6.68 14.43 -2.34
N SER A 107 -7.95 14.81 -2.14
CA SER A 107 -8.78 14.32 -1.02
C SER A 107 -8.98 12.80 -1.01
N ILE A 108 -8.54 12.12 -2.07
CA ILE A 108 -8.57 10.67 -2.24
C ILE A 108 -7.46 9.96 -1.48
N LEU A 109 -6.45 10.69 -1.01
CA LEU A 109 -5.20 10.11 -0.52
C LEU A 109 -4.64 10.82 0.73
N PRO A 110 -5.45 10.91 1.81
CA PRO A 110 -5.00 11.51 3.07
C PRO A 110 -3.82 10.75 3.68
N ASP A 111 -3.15 11.38 4.64
CA ASP A 111 -2.19 10.69 5.49
C ASP A 111 -2.84 9.44 6.08
N SER A 112 -2.16 8.31 5.95
CA SER A 112 -2.65 7.03 6.41
C SER A 112 -1.77 6.54 7.55
N LYS A 113 -2.42 5.95 8.55
CA LYS A 113 -1.74 5.13 9.55
C LYS A 113 -2.56 3.87 9.77
N THR A 114 -2.02 2.74 9.33
CA THR A 114 -2.73 1.47 9.24
C THR A 114 -1.90 0.37 9.87
N TYR A 115 -2.46 -0.32 10.85
CA TYR A 115 -1.90 -1.52 11.44
C TYR A 115 -2.68 -2.74 10.98
N ILE A 116 -1.98 -3.83 10.64
CA ILE A 116 -2.59 -5.09 10.26
C ILE A 116 -2.05 -6.21 11.15
N ASN A 117 -2.94 -7.10 11.57
CA ASN A 117 -2.61 -8.37 12.18
C ASN A 117 -3.10 -9.52 11.26
N PHE A 118 -2.17 -10.22 10.62
CA PHE A 118 -2.48 -11.30 9.68
C PHE A 118 -2.98 -12.57 10.38
N GLN A 119 -2.67 -12.79 11.67
CA GLN A 119 -3.19 -13.94 12.40
C GLN A 119 -4.70 -13.80 12.65
N ASN A 120 -5.13 -12.59 13.03
CA ASN A 120 -6.52 -12.31 13.32
C ASN A 120 -7.33 -11.93 12.07
N GLN A 121 -6.67 -11.68 10.94
CA GLN A 121 -7.28 -11.14 9.72
C GLN A 121 -8.02 -9.81 9.98
N GLU A 122 -7.42 -8.95 10.82
CA GLU A 122 -7.98 -7.66 11.24
C GLU A 122 -6.99 -6.52 10.97
N PHE A 123 -7.53 -5.31 10.82
CA PHE A 123 -6.75 -4.09 10.75
C PHE A 123 -7.32 -2.98 11.64
N LEU A 124 -6.45 -2.04 11.99
CA LEU A 124 -6.78 -0.75 12.57
C LEU A 124 -6.32 0.35 11.61
N LYS A 125 -7.18 1.32 11.28
CA LYS A 125 -6.83 2.46 10.43
C LYS A 125 -7.22 3.76 11.12
N LEU A 126 -6.26 4.67 11.27
CA LEU A 126 -6.50 6.00 11.83
C LEU A 126 -6.94 6.93 10.70
N LEU A 127 -8.14 7.48 10.82
CA LEU A 127 -8.74 8.36 9.84
C LEU A 127 -8.74 9.80 10.37
N PRO A 128 -8.21 10.78 9.62
CA PRO A 128 -8.35 12.18 9.98
C PRO A 128 -9.83 12.60 9.85
N PHE A 129 -10.34 13.33 10.84
CA PHE A 129 -11.73 13.75 10.91
C PHE A 129 -11.82 15.17 11.51
N GLY A 130 -11.67 16.19 10.66
CA GLY A 130 -11.51 17.57 11.13
C GLY A 130 -10.28 17.70 12.03
N ASP A 131 -10.46 18.28 13.21
CA ASP A 131 -9.42 18.36 14.27
C ASP A 131 -9.32 17.06 15.11
N ASP A 132 -10.26 16.14 14.91
CA ASP A 132 -10.35 14.85 15.57
C ASP A 132 -9.81 13.70 14.71
N GLN A 133 -9.80 12.51 15.31
CA GLN A 133 -9.37 11.28 14.67
C GLN A 133 -10.39 10.20 14.96
N LEU A 134 -10.68 9.39 13.95
CA LEU A 134 -11.47 8.17 14.10
C LEU A 134 -10.55 6.96 13.97
N LEU A 135 -10.75 5.94 14.79
CA LEU A 135 -9.99 4.69 14.69
C LEU A 135 -10.91 3.59 14.17
N LEU A 136 -10.78 3.27 12.90
CA LEU A 136 -11.51 2.20 12.26
C LEU A 136 -10.87 0.85 12.63
N LYS A 137 -11.69 -0.09 13.11
CA LYS A 137 -11.36 -1.52 13.22
C LYS A 137 -12.25 -2.32 12.29
N ASP A 138 -11.65 -3.21 11.51
CA ASP A 138 -12.38 -4.06 10.56
C ASP A 138 -11.56 -5.30 10.16
N SER A 139 -12.21 -6.21 9.44
CA SER A 139 -11.61 -7.39 8.82
C SER A 139 -10.83 -7.04 7.55
N LEU A 140 -9.80 -7.83 7.24
CA LEU A 140 -9.00 -7.64 6.03
C LEU A 140 -9.85 -7.85 4.76
N PRO A 141 -9.74 -6.94 3.77
CA PRO A 141 -10.48 -7.07 2.52
C PRO A 141 -9.97 -8.26 1.70
N VAL A 142 -10.89 -9.04 1.12
CA VAL A 142 -10.49 -10.12 0.21
C VAL A 142 -9.80 -9.54 -1.04
N VAL A 143 -8.63 -10.10 -1.37
CA VAL A 143 -7.87 -9.76 -2.58
C VAL A 143 -7.73 -11.00 -3.46
N LYS A 144 -8.21 -10.91 -4.70
CA LYS A 144 -8.12 -11.99 -5.69
C LYS A 144 -6.90 -11.77 -6.58
N TRP A 145 -5.82 -12.50 -6.31
CA TRP A 145 -4.55 -12.38 -7.03
C TRP A 145 -4.46 -13.32 -8.25
N LYS A 146 -3.87 -12.81 -9.34
CA LYS A 146 -3.44 -13.56 -10.51
C LYS A 146 -1.96 -13.29 -10.75
N TYR A 147 -1.15 -14.33 -10.59
CA TYR A 147 0.30 -14.27 -10.82
C TYR A 147 0.63 -14.07 -12.30
N THR A 148 1.80 -13.50 -12.54
CA THR A 148 2.38 -13.33 -13.87
C THR A 148 3.84 -13.77 -13.84
N ASP A 149 4.47 -13.94 -15.01
CA ASP A 149 5.89 -14.31 -15.11
C ASP A 149 6.79 -13.09 -15.36
N GLU A 150 6.30 -11.91 -14.99
CA GLU A 150 7.08 -10.67 -15.02
C GLU A 150 7.81 -10.47 -13.69
N TYR A 151 9.10 -10.15 -13.79
CA TYR A 151 9.98 -9.88 -12.67
C TYR A 151 10.64 -8.51 -12.82
N ARG A 152 10.91 -7.87 -11.70
CA ARG A 152 11.64 -6.60 -11.63
C ARG A 152 12.42 -6.51 -10.32
N ASN A 153 13.62 -5.94 -10.38
CA ASN A 153 14.35 -5.60 -9.17
C ASN A 153 13.82 -4.28 -8.58
N ILE A 154 13.43 -4.28 -7.29
CA ILE A 154 12.93 -3.11 -6.56
C ILE A 154 13.67 -3.04 -5.22
N ALA A 155 14.33 -1.92 -4.95
CA ALA A 155 15.14 -1.70 -3.74
C ALA A 155 16.15 -2.84 -3.44
N GLY A 156 16.67 -3.50 -4.48
CA GLY A 156 17.62 -4.62 -4.36
C GLY A 156 16.98 -6.01 -4.26
N TYR A 157 15.64 -6.12 -4.31
CA TYR A 157 14.92 -7.39 -4.21
C TYR A 157 14.29 -7.82 -5.53
N ASP A 158 14.28 -9.12 -5.81
CA ASP A 158 13.70 -9.68 -7.03
C ASP A 158 12.21 -9.89 -6.81
N CYS A 159 11.42 -9.02 -7.44
CA CYS A 159 9.99 -8.96 -7.20
C CYS A 159 9.24 -9.59 -8.37
N ARG A 160 8.30 -10.49 -8.06
CA ARG A 160 7.36 -11.04 -9.04
C ARG A 160 6.13 -10.17 -9.11
N ARG A 161 5.61 -9.93 -10.32
CA ARG A 161 4.35 -9.21 -10.51
C ARG A 161 3.13 -10.12 -10.31
N ALA A 162 2.12 -9.59 -9.61
CA ALA A 162 0.78 -10.14 -9.54
C ALA A 162 -0.25 -9.03 -9.80
N ASN A 163 -1.36 -9.38 -10.47
CA ASN A 163 -2.48 -8.47 -10.66
C ASN A 163 -3.61 -8.87 -9.71
N GLY A 164 -4.20 -7.93 -8.98
CA GLY A 164 -5.19 -8.17 -7.95
C GLY A 164 -6.48 -7.40 -8.18
N ILE A 165 -7.58 -7.92 -7.62
CA ILE A 165 -8.83 -7.18 -7.46
C ILE A 165 -9.19 -7.20 -5.98
N ILE A 166 -9.27 -6.02 -5.37
CA ILE A 166 -9.61 -5.82 -3.96
C ILE A 166 -11.11 -5.50 -3.86
N GLN A 167 -11.83 -6.21 -2.99
CA GLN A 167 -13.29 -6.05 -2.79
C GLN A 167 -14.08 -5.96 -4.10
N ASP A 168 -13.71 -6.77 -5.09
CA ASP A 168 -14.35 -6.88 -6.42
C ASP A 168 -14.43 -5.58 -7.24
N SER A 169 -13.70 -4.52 -6.86
CA SER A 169 -13.87 -3.19 -7.46
C SER A 169 -12.57 -2.47 -7.80
N VAL A 170 -11.50 -2.68 -7.02
CA VAL A 170 -10.24 -1.97 -7.22
C VAL A 170 -9.19 -2.89 -7.83
N TYR A 171 -8.85 -2.64 -9.08
CA TYR A 171 -7.75 -3.31 -9.76
C TYR A 171 -6.41 -2.75 -9.30
N VAL A 172 -5.49 -3.65 -8.92
CA VAL A 172 -4.14 -3.31 -8.48
C VAL A 172 -3.10 -4.16 -9.20
N VAL A 173 -1.94 -3.59 -9.45
CA VAL A 173 -0.75 -4.32 -9.91
C VAL A 173 0.26 -4.26 -8.79
N ALA A 174 0.66 -5.41 -8.25
CA ALA A 174 1.61 -5.51 -7.15
C ALA A 174 2.88 -6.23 -7.59
N PHE A 175 4.01 -5.85 -7.02
CA PHE A 175 5.30 -6.52 -7.14
C PHE A 175 5.71 -6.97 -5.75
N PHE A 176 5.90 -8.27 -5.53
CA PHE A 176 6.22 -8.83 -4.22
C PHE A 176 7.55 -9.59 -4.22
N ALA A 177 8.29 -9.46 -3.12
CA ALA A 177 9.57 -10.13 -2.91
C ALA A 177 9.39 -11.34 -1.97
N GLY A 178 9.54 -12.55 -2.51
CA GLY A 178 9.50 -13.78 -1.70
C GLY A 178 10.67 -13.92 -0.71
N GLN A 179 11.70 -13.10 -0.87
CA GLN A 179 12.85 -13.03 0.04
C GLN A 179 12.48 -12.48 1.42
N ILE A 180 11.38 -11.73 1.54
CA ILE A 180 10.83 -11.24 2.81
C ILE A 180 9.46 -11.91 2.97
N PRO A 181 9.34 -13.04 3.69
CA PRO A 181 8.14 -13.89 3.69
C PRO A 181 7.01 -13.35 4.59
N VAL A 182 6.76 -12.03 4.53
CA VAL A 182 5.66 -11.35 5.21
C VAL A 182 4.60 -11.03 4.18
N SER A 183 3.37 -11.48 4.41
CA SER A 183 2.25 -11.31 3.45
C SER A 183 1.65 -9.90 3.42
N GLY A 184 2.44 -8.89 3.77
CA GLY A 184 2.02 -7.50 3.91
C GLY A 184 2.46 -6.60 2.77
N GLY A 185 2.11 -5.33 2.87
CA GLY A 185 2.40 -4.32 1.87
C GLY A 185 1.94 -2.94 2.31
N PRO A 186 2.07 -1.94 1.45
CA PRO A 186 1.51 -0.62 1.71
C PRO A 186 -0.01 -0.63 1.90
N GLU A 187 -0.50 0.26 2.77
CA GLU A 187 -1.93 0.37 3.10
C GLU A 187 -2.54 -0.98 3.54
N LEU A 188 -3.60 -1.43 2.87
CA LEU A 188 -4.30 -2.69 3.12
C LEU A 188 -3.91 -3.80 2.13
N ILE A 189 -2.83 -3.64 1.36
CA ILE A 189 -2.41 -4.64 0.38
C ILE A 189 -1.72 -5.79 1.08
N HIS A 190 -2.23 -7.01 0.88
CA HIS A 190 -1.74 -8.21 1.53
C HIS A 190 -2.07 -9.48 0.73
N GLY A 191 -1.65 -10.63 1.23
CA GLY A 191 -2.09 -11.95 0.74
C GLY A 191 -1.18 -12.56 -0.34
N LEU A 192 -0.04 -11.93 -0.64
CA LEU A 192 0.99 -12.50 -1.52
C LEU A 192 2.03 -13.27 -0.68
N PRO A 193 2.73 -14.28 -1.24
CA PRO A 193 3.75 -15.05 -0.53
C PRO A 193 5.08 -14.29 -0.49
N GLY A 194 5.05 -13.08 0.06
CA GLY A 194 6.18 -12.17 0.16
C GLY A 194 5.74 -10.72 0.33
N LEU A 195 6.64 -9.87 0.81
CA LEU A 195 6.35 -8.47 1.06
C LEU A 195 6.13 -7.73 -0.26
N VAL A 196 5.04 -6.96 -0.35
CA VAL A 196 4.74 -6.15 -1.53
C VAL A 196 5.67 -4.94 -1.57
N MET A 197 6.65 -4.98 -2.46
CA MET A 197 7.66 -3.95 -2.66
C MET A 197 7.18 -2.82 -3.59
N GLY A 198 6.09 -3.02 -4.32
CA GLY A 198 5.50 -1.96 -5.13
C GLY A 198 4.06 -2.24 -5.52
N VAL A 199 3.27 -1.19 -5.64
CA VAL A 199 1.90 -1.22 -6.12
C VAL A 199 1.62 -0.08 -7.10
N SER A 200 0.83 -0.38 -8.12
CA SER A 200 0.14 0.59 -8.96
C SER A 200 -1.36 0.41 -8.84
N ILE A 201 -2.09 1.50 -8.61
CA ILE A 201 -3.56 1.54 -8.57
C ILE A 201 -4.05 2.43 -9.72
N PRO A 202 -4.34 1.86 -10.91
CA PRO A 202 -4.63 2.65 -12.10
C PRO A 202 -5.87 3.54 -11.97
N SER A 203 -6.91 3.10 -11.24
CA SER A 203 -8.13 3.88 -11.00
C SER A 203 -7.89 5.14 -10.17
N MET A 204 -6.81 5.17 -9.38
CA MET A 204 -6.42 6.31 -8.54
C MET A 204 -5.24 7.09 -9.12
N ASN A 205 -4.63 6.65 -10.24
CA ASN A 205 -3.40 7.26 -10.79
C ASN A 205 -2.24 7.29 -9.77
N VAL A 206 -2.15 6.25 -8.94
CA VAL A 206 -1.13 6.13 -7.88
C VAL A 206 -0.16 5.01 -8.20
N ASN A 207 1.12 5.30 -7.99
CA ASN A 207 2.19 4.32 -7.89
C ASN A 207 2.86 4.47 -6.53
N MET A 208 3.20 3.37 -5.87
CA MET A 208 3.96 3.38 -4.63
C MET A 208 4.99 2.28 -4.65
N PHE A 209 6.27 2.61 -4.51
CA PHE A 209 7.37 1.66 -4.66
C PHE A 209 8.38 1.84 -3.53
N ALA A 210 8.93 0.72 -3.06
CA ALA A 210 9.97 0.70 -2.05
C ALA A 210 11.25 1.35 -2.61
N THR A 211 11.85 2.23 -1.81
CA THR A 211 13.12 2.89 -2.11
C THR A 211 14.24 2.39 -1.20
N LYS A 212 13.89 1.89 -0.01
CA LYS A 212 14.86 1.42 0.99
C LYS A 212 14.25 0.31 1.85
N VAL A 213 15.06 -0.68 2.20
CA VAL A 213 14.73 -1.73 3.18
C VAL A 213 15.80 -1.76 4.25
N GLU A 214 15.38 -1.76 5.51
CA GLU A 214 16.25 -1.83 6.68
C GLU A 214 15.77 -2.98 7.57
N ILE A 215 16.61 -3.99 7.74
CA ILE A 215 16.29 -5.11 8.63
C ILE A 215 16.54 -4.67 10.07
N THR A 216 15.49 -4.70 10.87
CA THR A 216 15.49 -4.24 12.27
C THR A 216 14.67 -5.21 13.10
N ASN A 217 15.05 -5.41 14.36
CA ASN A 217 14.34 -6.33 15.25
C ASN A 217 13.38 -5.57 16.20
N THR A 218 12.61 -4.64 15.66
CA THR A 218 11.70 -3.79 16.45
C THR A 218 10.26 -4.26 16.26
N PRO A 219 9.55 -4.65 17.34
CA PRO A 219 8.15 -4.99 17.27
C PRO A 219 7.30 -3.85 16.72
N VAL A 220 6.24 -4.21 16.00
CA VAL A 220 5.25 -3.27 15.51
C VAL A 220 4.35 -2.82 16.67
N SER A 221 3.96 -1.54 16.70
CA SER A 221 2.98 -1.03 17.67
C SER A 221 1.57 -1.05 17.07
N ASN A 222 0.61 -1.58 17.84
CA ASN A 222 -0.82 -1.53 17.53
C ASN A 222 -1.50 -0.25 18.09
N VAL A 223 -0.75 0.68 18.70
CA VAL A 223 -1.28 1.94 19.24
C VAL A 223 -1.10 3.07 18.21
N LEU A 224 -2.17 3.41 17.50
CA LEU A 224 -2.09 4.32 16.36
C LEU A 224 -2.15 5.80 16.77
N THR A 225 -2.79 6.11 17.90
CA THR A 225 -2.96 7.48 18.43
C THR A 225 -2.71 7.55 19.94
N LYS A 226 -2.25 8.70 20.41
CA LYS A 226 -2.10 9.01 21.84
C LYS A 226 -3.37 9.62 22.46
N LYS A 227 -4.36 9.97 21.64
CA LYS A 227 -5.63 10.58 22.10
C LYS A 227 -6.50 9.51 22.78
N LYS A 228 -6.55 9.50 24.12
CA LYS A 228 -7.30 8.52 24.93
C LYS A 228 -8.80 8.41 24.62
N LYS A 229 -9.40 9.46 24.06
CA LYS A 229 -10.83 9.48 23.68
C LYS A 229 -11.12 8.73 22.38
N VAL A 230 -10.09 8.46 21.57
CA VAL A 230 -10.24 7.75 20.31
C VAL A 230 -10.24 6.27 20.60
N VAL A 231 -11.38 5.62 20.39
CA VAL A 231 -11.58 4.19 20.59
C VAL A 231 -11.78 3.53 19.22
N ALA A 232 -11.39 2.27 19.10
CA ALA A 232 -11.58 1.48 17.89
C ALA A 232 -13.08 1.21 17.65
N GLU A 233 -13.56 1.53 16.46
CA GLU A 233 -14.96 1.43 16.08
C GLU A 233 -15.14 0.65 14.78
N SER A 234 -16.26 -0.05 14.65
CA SER A 234 -16.55 -0.83 13.43
C SER A 234 -16.77 0.08 12.22
N ARG A 235 -16.60 -0.48 11.02
CA ARG A 235 -16.92 0.22 9.76
C ARG A 235 -18.32 0.84 9.77
N THR A 236 -19.32 0.14 10.31
CA THR A 236 -20.71 0.63 10.37
C THR A 236 -20.84 1.88 11.23
N GLU A 237 -20.21 1.90 12.41
CA GLU A 237 -20.23 3.06 13.31
C GLU A 237 -19.46 4.25 12.71
N ILE A 238 -18.31 4.00 12.08
CA ILE A 238 -17.57 5.04 11.37
C ILE A 238 -18.40 5.64 10.23
N ILE A 239 -19.04 4.80 9.41
CA ILE A 239 -19.91 5.27 8.32
C ILE A 239 -21.04 6.13 8.87
N LYS A 240 -21.68 5.69 9.95
CA LYS A 240 -22.76 6.44 10.61
C LYS A 240 -22.28 7.82 11.05
N LYS A 241 -21.16 7.90 11.76
CA LYS A 241 -20.56 9.18 12.17
C LYS A 241 -20.26 10.08 10.98
N LEU A 242 -19.66 9.55 9.92
CA LEU A 242 -19.33 10.32 8.71
C LEU A 242 -20.59 10.89 8.03
N LYS A 243 -21.67 10.10 7.95
CA LYS A 243 -22.96 10.56 7.42
C LYS A 243 -23.57 11.66 8.28
N ASP A 244 -23.66 11.44 9.59
CA ASP A 244 -24.35 12.33 10.52
C ASP A 244 -23.66 13.71 10.68
N THR A 245 -22.40 13.86 10.23
CA THR A 245 -21.59 15.05 10.51
C THR A 245 -21.09 15.77 9.26
N VAL A 246 -20.42 15.05 8.35
CA VAL A 246 -19.67 15.67 7.24
C VAL A 246 -20.45 15.61 5.93
N TYR A 247 -21.35 14.64 5.81
CA TYR A 247 -21.97 14.28 4.55
C TYR A 247 -23.49 14.19 4.61
N ASP A 248 -24.13 14.77 5.62
CA ASP A 248 -25.59 14.77 5.77
C ASP A 248 -26.31 15.37 4.54
N TYR A 249 -25.62 16.31 3.86
CA TYR A 249 -26.09 16.97 2.65
C TYR A 249 -25.67 16.27 1.33
N LEU A 250 -24.88 15.20 1.36
CA LEU A 250 -24.49 14.46 0.16
C LEU A 250 -25.50 13.39 -0.19
N ASP A 251 -25.75 13.21 -1.49
CA ASP A 251 -26.50 12.05 -1.96
C ASP A 251 -25.74 10.74 -1.70
N GLU A 252 -26.47 9.63 -1.70
CA GLU A 252 -25.91 8.31 -1.36
C GLU A 252 -24.79 7.86 -2.31
N LYS A 253 -24.85 8.28 -3.58
CA LYS A 253 -23.88 7.89 -4.61
C LYS A 253 -22.55 8.59 -4.38
N ASP A 254 -22.58 9.89 -4.14
CA ASP A 254 -21.40 10.71 -3.87
C ASP A 254 -20.81 10.37 -2.50
N PHE A 255 -21.64 10.10 -1.50
CA PHE A 255 -21.18 9.59 -0.21
C PHE A 255 -20.43 8.26 -0.38
N LYS A 256 -21.00 7.28 -1.08
CA LYS A 256 -20.33 5.98 -1.33
C LYS A 256 -19.00 6.14 -2.04
N LYS A 257 -18.93 7.05 -3.02
CA LYS A 257 -17.69 7.33 -3.75
C LYS A 257 -16.60 7.92 -2.85
N ARG A 258 -16.94 8.88 -1.98
CA ARG A 258 -15.99 9.45 -1.01
C ARG A 258 -15.59 8.45 0.06
N LEU A 259 -16.54 7.63 0.51
CA LEU A 259 -16.27 6.59 1.49
C LEU A 259 -15.27 5.56 0.96
N GLN A 260 -15.39 5.18 -0.31
CA GLN A 260 -14.41 4.28 -0.95
C GLN A 260 -13.00 4.85 -0.90
N SER A 261 -12.79 6.15 -1.11
CA SER A 261 -11.45 6.74 -1.00
C SER A 261 -10.90 6.86 0.42
N ILE A 262 -11.77 6.81 1.44
CA ILE A 262 -11.37 6.89 2.86
C ILE A 262 -11.04 5.50 3.41
N LEU A 263 -11.82 4.50 3.01
CA LEU A 263 -11.70 3.12 3.50
C LEU A 263 -10.64 2.30 2.76
N PHE A 264 -10.21 2.76 1.59
CA PHE A 264 -9.09 2.18 0.85
C PHE A 264 -7.76 2.78 1.27
#